data_AF-A0A954UZV8-F1
#
_entry.id   AF-A0A954UZV8-F1
#
_cell.length_a   1.000
_cell.length_b   1.000
_cell.length_c   1.000
_cell.angle_alpha   90.00
_cell.angle_beta   90.00
_cell.angle_gamma   90.00
#
_symmetry.space_group_name_H-M   'P 1'
#
loop_
_entity.id
_entity.type
_entity.pdbx_description
1 polymer ?
#
loop_
_entity_poly.entity_id
_entity_poly.type
_entity_poly.pdbx_seq_one_letter_code
_entity_poly.pdbx_strand_id
1 'polypeptide(L)' 'MPKALCLTGLVIASLVFLIFLLDLVLGLAGLVNMAPFRYASVLTDIIFMMAAGGLAYLAWSTYREQR' A
#
# COMPACT_ATOMS: atom_id res chain seq x y z
N MET A 1 -13.07 -21.49 4.79
CA MET A 1 -11.68 -21.22 4.36
C MET A 1 -11.43 -19.91 3.55
N PRO A 2 -12.43 -19.11 3.08
CA PRO A 2 -12.13 -17.86 2.34
C PRO A 2 -11.73 -16.65 3.21
N LYS A 3 -12.09 -16.65 4.51
CA LYS A 3 -11.80 -15.55 5.45
C LYS A 3 -10.30 -15.29 5.66
N ALA A 4 -9.49 -16.35 5.73
CA ALA A 4 -8.05 -16.24 5.96
C ALA A 4 -7.33 -15.60 4.76
N LEU A 5 -7.68 -16.01 3.53
CA LEU A 5 -7.09 -15.45 2.30
C LEU A 5 -7.45 -13.97 2.10
N CYS A 6 -8.67 -13.59 2.45
CA CYS A 6 -9.10 -12.18 2.38
C CYS A 6 -8.35 -11.31 3.41
N LEU A 7 -8.17 -11.82 4.63
CA LEU A 7 -7.40 -11.14 5.69
C LEU A 7 -5.93 -10.99 5.30
N THR A 8 -5.30 -12.02 4.73
CA THR A 8 -3.91 -11.92 4.26
C THR A 8 -3.77 -10.92 3.11
N GLY A 9 -4.75 -10.89 2.18
CA GLY A 9 -4.76 -9.92 1.08
C GLY A 9 -4.89 -8.48 1.57
N LEU A 10 -5.74 -8.24 2.58
CA LEU A 10 -5.87 -6.94 3.24
C LEU A 10 -4.56 -6.50 3.89
N VAL A 11 -3.91 -7.40 4.64
CA VAL A 11 -2.65 -7.11 5.34
C VAL A 11 -1.53 -6.81 4.34
N ILE A 12 -1.41 -7.58 3.26
CA ILE A 12 -0.39 -7.34 2.24
C ILE A 12 -0.66 -6.01 1.53
N ALA A 13 -1.91 -5.72 1.14
CA ALA A 13 -2.26 -4.47 0.48
C ALA A 13 -1.98 -3.24 1.37
N SER A 14 -2.29 -3.32 2.67
CA SER A 14 -2.03 -2.24 3.62
C SER A 14 -0.53 -2.03 3.86
N LEU A 15 0.27 -3.10 3.95
CA LEU A 15 1.73 -2.99 4.06
C LEU A 15 2.35 -2.36 2.81
N VAL A 16 1.90 -2.76 1.61
CA VAL A 16 2.36 -2.16 0.35
C VAL A 16 2.02 -0.67 0.29
N PHE A 17 0.79 -0.30 0.67
CA PHE A 17 0.38 1.10 0.76
C PHE A 17 1.29 1.92 1.70
N LEU A 18 1.61 1.38 2.88
CA LEU A 18 2.49 2.05 3.85
C LEU A 18 3.93 2.21 3.32
N ILE A 19 4.47 1.24 2.60
CA ILE A 19 5.82 1.33 2.02
C ILE A 19 5.90 2.43 0.97
N PHE A 20 4.92 2.51 0.06
CA PHE A 20 4.88 3.54 -0.98
C PHE A 20 4.59 4.93 -0.41
N LEU A 21 3.72 5.02 0.59
CA LEU A 21 3.49 6.27 1.32
C LEU A 21 4.77 6.74 2.02
N LEU A 22 5.49 5.83 2.66
CA LEU A 22 6.75 6.14 3.31
C LEU A 22 7.83 6.56 2.30
N ASP A 23 7.91 5.93 1.13
CA ASP A 23 8.84 6.36 0.08
C ASP A 23 8.55 7.80 -0.37
N LEU A 24 7.26 8.08 -0.63
CA LEU A 24 6.79 9.41 -1.03
C LEU A 24 7.10 10.45 0.06
N VAL A 25 6.86 10.15 1.34
CA VAL A 25 7.15 11.09 2.43
C VAL A 25 8.66 11.31 2.61
N LEU A 26 9.46 10.23 2.58
CA LEU A 26 10.90 10.29 2.84
C LEU A 26 11.66 11.02 1.73
N GLY A 27 11.31 10.81 0.46
CA GLY A 27 11.99 11.57 -0.58
C GLY A 27 11.43 12.98 -0.80
N LEU A 28 10.19 13.29 -0.37
CA LEU A 28 9.72 14.69 -0.30
C LEU A 28 10.45 15.45 0.82
N ALA A 29 10.87 14.74 1.88
CA ALA A 29 11.75 15.24 2.93
C ALA A 29 13.25 15.30 2.54
N GLY A 30 13.61 14.88 1.32
CA GLY A 30 14.99 14.90 0.82
C GLY A 30 15.90 13.79 1.35
N LEU A 31 15.37 12.83 2.12
CA LEU A 31 16.11 11.67 2.65
C LEU A 31 16.15 10.50 1.65
N VAL A 32 16.64 10.78 0.44
CA VAL A 32 16.66 9.82 -0.69
C VAL A 32 17.47 8.54 -0.39
N ASN A 33 18.45 8.62 0.53
CA ASN A 33 19.25 7.47 0.94
C ASN A 33 18.54 6.51 1.92
N MET A 34 17.46 6.97 2.59
CA MET A 34 16.65 6.15 3.48
C MET A 34 15.31 5.74 2.84
N ALA A 35 14.97 6.33 1.69
CA ALA A 35 13.77 6.00 0.94
C ALA A 35 13.93 4.59 0.28
N PRO A 36 13.01 3.64 0.54
CA PRO A 36 13.12 2.26 0.06
C PRO A 36 13.25 2.11 -1.47
N PHE A 37 12.66 3.02 -2.26
CA PHE A 37 12.74 3.08 -3.71
C PHE A 37 13.56 4.28 -4.23
N ARG A 38 14.25 5.01 -3.34
CA ARG A 38 15.14 6.14 -3.67
C ARG A 38 14.47 7.22 -4.51
N TYR A 39 13.15 7.37 -4.39
CA TYR A 39 12.42 8.40 -5.13
C TYR A 39 12.62 8.32 -6.65
N ALA A 40 12.73 7.11 -7.20
CA ALA A 40 13.02 6.91 -8.61
C ALA A 40 11.96 7.55 -9.53
N SER A 41 10.69 7.53 -9.13
CA SER A 41 9.62 8.25 -9.84
C SER A 41 8.41 8.48 -8.93
N VAL A 42 8.15 9.74 -8.62
CA VAL A 42 6.97 10.20 -7.84
C VAL A 42 5.66 9.72 -8.47
N LEU A 43 5.63 9.60 -9.80
CA LEU A 43 4.46 9.10 -10.52
C LEU A 43 4.14 7.63 -10.16
N THR A 44 5.17 6.81 -9.99
CA THR A 44 5.02 5.40 -9.61
C THR A 44 4.48 5.28 -8.19
N ASP A 45 4.99 6.07 -7.25
CA ASP A 45 4.53 6.05 -5.85
C ASP A 45 3.05 6.43 -5.74
N ILE A 46 2.61 7.47 -6.46
CA ILE A 46 1.22 7.91 -6.45
C ILE A 46 0.30 6.85 -7.04
N ILE A 47 0.67 6.25 -8.19
CA ILE A 47 -0.15 5.22 -8.84
C ILE A 47 -0.26 3.98 -7.96
N PHE A 48 0.85 3.50 -7.40
CA PHE A 48 0.84 2.34 -6.51
C PHE A 48 0.11 2.61 -5.20
N MET A 49 0.24 3.81 -4.64
CA MET A 49 -0.50 4.21 -3.44
C MET A 49 -2.01 4.21 -3.71
N MET A 50 -2.48 4.75 -4.84
CA MET A 50 -3.91 4.69 -5.20
C MET A 50 -4.39 3.26 -5.45
N ALA A 51 -3.62 2.44 -6.17
CA ALA A 51 -3.98 1.05 -6.46
C ALA A 51 -4.00 0.18 -5.19
N ALA A 52 -3.00 0.31 -4.31
CA ALA A 52 -2.92 -0.42 -3.05
C ALA A 52 -4.03 0.02 -2.08
N GLY A 53 -4.34 1.32 -2.02
CA GLY A 53 -5.47 1.84 -1.24
C GLY A 53 -6.81 1.29 -1.74
N GLY A 54 -7.01 1.25 -3.05
CA GLY A 54 -8.21 0.65 -3.67
C GLY A 54 -8.34 -0.85 -3.36
N LEU A 55 -7.24 -1.60 -3.49
CA LEU A 55 -7.20 -3.03 -3.14
C LEU A 55 -7.48 -3.26 -1.65
N ALA A 56 -6.90 -2.47 -0.75
CA ALA A 56 -7.16 -2.55 0.67
C ALA A 56 -8.64 -2.25 1.00
N TYR A 57 -9.24 -1.26 0.34
CA TYR A 57 -10.66 -0.95 0.51
C TYR A 57 -11.57 -2.08 0.03
N LEU A 58 -11.31 -2.65 -1.14
CA LEU A 58 -12.06 -3.78 -1.69
C LEU A 58 -11.91 -5.01 -0.78
N ALA A 59 -10.69 -5.34 -0.36
CA ALA A 59 -10.44 -6.44 0.56
C ALA A 59 -11.15 -6.24 1.91
N TRP A 60 -11.21 -5.00 2.42
CA TRP A 60 -11.95 -4.66 3.64
C TRP A 60 -13.46 -4.83 3.47
N SER A 61 -14.01 -4.38 2.33
CA SER A 61 -15.42 -4.55 1.99
C SER A 61 -15.80 -6.03 1.96
N THR A 62 -15.05 -6.84 1.23
CA THR A 62 -15.28 -8.29 1.12
C THR A 62 -15.12 -8.99 2.48
N TYR A 63 -14.13 -8.59 3.29
CA TYR A 63 -13.97 -9.13 4.65
C TYR A 63 -15.19 -8.84 5.52
N ARG A 64 -15.78 -7.64 5.40
CA ARG A 64 -16.98 -7.25 6.15
C ARG A 64 -18.24 -7.97 5.67
N GLU A 65 -18.36 -8.25 4.38
CA GLU A 65 -19.47 -9.04 3.81
C GLU A 65 -19.39 -10.52 4.17
N GLN A 66 -18.18 -11.06 4.36
CA GLN A 66 -18.01 -12.42 4.85
C GLN A 66 -18.29 -12.56 6.35
N ARG A 67 -18.64 -11.49 7.09
CA ARG A 67 -18.80 -11.54 8.55
C ARG A 67 -19.94 -12.44 8.97
#